data_AF-A0A8H3ICI1-F1
#
_entry.id   AF-A0A8H3ICI1-F1
#
_cell.length_a   1.000
_cell.length_b   1.000
_cell.length_c   1.000
_cell.angle_alpha   90.00
_cell.angle_beta   90.00
_cell.angle_gamma   90.00
#
_symmetry.space_group_name_H-M   'P 1'
#
loop_
_entity.id
_entity.type
_entity.pdbx_description
1 polymer ?
#
loop_
_entity_poly.entity_id
_entity_poly.type
_entity_poly.pdbx_seq_one_letter_code
_entity_poly.pdbx_strand_id
1 'polypeptide(L)'
;MSSKDVQAVEERVEPIVKLATASGSFKKQHTKDNLEQFQSLYGIDEDVIDQPTTSRKELWSYYLYYNGDNGVGPGSYSQALFQSALYSAGFNPDDGTPCSATSACVVSWAGGTKAVSSVVLVANGLTFAIMTFLFVWLGSAADYGHFGRWLLFALTLICWVFQYGFMAIRTPDQWPTAMALYVVSYVAYGATLVFYAAVFPRLARYMPYVRSAREEDLQDGKITQEEYEEIESLERNHISNISTAHSNWGYLLTLAINLSVLLPLQNDSYVDNLALCLTNSCK
;
A
#
# COMPACT_ATOMS: atom_id res chain seq x y z
N MET A 1 -62.08 -44.51 -3.44
CA MET A 1 -61.14 -44.23 -4.55
C MET A 1 -60.60 -45.56 -5.02
N SER A 2 -60.79 -45.90 -6.29
CA SER A 2 -60.38 -47.19 -6.85
C SER A 2 -58.86 -47.20 -7.02
N SER A 3 -58.21 -48.37 -6.89
CA SER A 3 -56.77 -48.56 -7.16
C SER A 3 -56.33 -48.05 -8.54
N LYS A 4 -57.27 -47.95 -9.49
CA LYS A 4 -57.05 -47.40 -10.84
C LYS A 4 -56.97 -45.87 -10.86
N ASP A 5 -57.67 -45.20 -9.96
CA ASP A 5 -57.67 -43.73 -9.88
C ASP A 5 -56.34 -43.21 -9.29
N VAL A 6 -55.72 -43.98 -8.39
CA VAL A 6 -54.40 -43.66 -7.81
C VAL A 6 -53.29 -43.85 -8.85
N GLN A 7 -53.31 -44.95 -9.61
CA GLN A 7 -52.34 -45.18 -10.69
C GLN A 7 -52.40 -44.10 -11.79
N ALA A 8 -53.60 -43.67 -12.17
CA ALA A 8 -53.77 -42.63 -13.20
C ALA A 8 -53.28 -41.24 -12.77
N VAL A 9 -53.24 -40.96 -11.46
CA VAL A 9 -52.68 -39.73 -10.89
C VAL A 9 -51.16 -39.83 -10.81
N GLU A 10 -50.62 -40.97 -10.38
CA GLU A 10 -49.18 -41.19 -10.26
C GLU A 10 -48.46 -41.11 -11.62
N GLU A 11 -49.07 -41.67 -12.67
CA GLU A 11 -48.55 -41.64 -14.05
C GLU A 11 -48.50 -40.21 -14.64
N ARG A 12 -49.35 -39.28 -14.15
CA ARG A 12 -49.30 -37.86 -14.55
C ARG A 12 -48.33 -37.02 -13.75
N VAL A 13 -48.07 -37.40 -12.49
CA VAL A 13 -47.23 -36.62 -11.57
C VAL A 13 -45.75 -36.98 -11.74
N GLU A 14 -45.42 -38.24 -12.03
CA GLU A 14 -44.04 -38.71 -12.24
C GLU A 14 -43.20 -37.86 -13.24
N PRO A 15 -43.70 -37.50 -14.44
CA PRO A 15 -42.93 -36.70 -15.39
C PRO A 15 -42.71 -35.26 -14.90
N ILE A 16 -43.65 -34.69 -14.14
CA ILE A 16 -43.53 -33.34 -13.57
C ILE A 16 -42.47 -33.32 -12.47
N VAL A 17 -42.43 -34.34 -11.62
CA VAL A 17 -41.42 -34.50 -10.57
C VAL A 17 -40.03 -34.71 -11.18
N LYS A 18 -39.91 -35.50 -12.27
CA LYS A 18 -38.66 -35.69 -13.01
C LYS A 18 -38.16 -34.40 -13.66
N LEU A 19 -39.05 -33.57 -14.21
CA LEU A 19 -38.71 -32.26 -14.77
C LEU A 19 -38.26 -31.27 -13.68
N ALA A 20 -38.94 -31.23 -12.54
CA ALA A 20 -38.57 -30.37 -11.42
C ALA A 20 -37.21 -30.76 -10.81
N THR A 21 -36.96 -32.06 -10.66
CA THR A 21 -35.66 -32.58 -10.17
C THR A 21 -34.53 -32.34 -11.17
N ALA A 22 -34.76 -32.54 -12.47
CA ALA A 22 -33.78 -32.24 -13.52
C ALA A 22 -33.47 -30.74 -13.60
N SER A 23 -34.49 -29.88 -13.48
CA SER A 23 -34.31 -28.42 -13.44
C SER A 23 -33.52 -27.97 -12.21
N GLY A 24 -33.82 -28.53 -11.03
CA GLY A 24 -33.07 -28.27 -9.80
C GLY A 24 -31.61 -28.73 -9.89
N SER A 25 -31.36 -29.90 -10.50
CA SER A 25 -30.01 -30.42 -10.75
C SER A 25 -29.24 -29.54 -11.73
N PHE A 26 -29.87 -29.10 -12.82
CA PHE A 26 -29.26 -28.21 -13.81
C PHE A 26 -28.90 -26.86 -13.21
N LYS A 27 -29.78 -26.28 -12.38
CA LYS A 27 -29.52 -25.01 -11.69
C LYS A 27 -28.36 -25.12 -10.69
N LYS A 28 -28.27 -26.22 -9.95
CA LYS A 28 -27.14 -26.51 -9.05
C LYS A 28 -25.83 -26.71 -9.82
N GLN A 29 -25.87 -27.43 -10.93
CA GLN A 29 -24.69 -27.67 -11.78
C GLN A 29 -24.17 -26.34 -12.36
N HIS A 30 -25.05 -25.53 -12.93
CA HIS A 30 -24.68 -24.21 -13.50
C HIS A 30 -24.14 -23.25 -12.42
N THR A 31 -24.67 -23.32 -11.19
CA THR A 31 -24.17 -22.50 -10.07
C THR A 31 -22.78 -22.96 -9.65
N LYS A 32 -22.54 -24.27 -9.59
CA LYS A 32 -21.21 -24.85 -9.33
C LYS A 32 -20.20 -24.52 -10.42
N ASP A 33 -20.56 -24.68 -11.68
CA ASP A 33 -19.69 -24.39 -12.81
C ASP A 33 -19.31 -22.89 -12.83
N ASN A 34 -20.27 -22.00 -12.51
CA ASN A 34 -19.99 -20.57 -12.33
C ASN A 34 -19.07 -20.30 -11.12
N LEU A 35 -19.25 -21.03 -10.02
CA LEU A 35 -18.43 -20.90 -8.81
C LEU A 35 -17.00 -21.38 -9.05
N GLU A 36 -16.83 -22.50 -9.73
CA GLU A 36 -15.53 -23.06 -10.13
C GLU A 36 -14.85 -22.18 -11.17
N GLN A 37 -15.61 -21.66 -12.14
CA GLN A 37 -15.12 -20.68 -13.10
C GLN A 37 -14.72 -19.37 -12.42
N PHE A 38 -15.47 -18.91 -11.42
CA PHE A 38 -15.12 -17.76 -10.59
C PHE A 38 -13.86 -18.04 -9.77
N GLN A 39 -13.76 -19.19 -9.11
CA GLN A 39 -12.57 -19.61 -8.37
C GLN A 39 -11.32 -19.68 -9.27
N SER A 40 -11.49 -20.17 -10.51
CA SER A 40 -10.47 -20.25 -11.55
C SER A 40 -10.05 -18.87 -12.09
N LEU A 41 -11.01 -18.01 -12.43
CA LEU A 41 -10.75 -16.65 -12.96
C LEU A 41 -10.10 -15.72 -11.93
N TYR A 42 -10.36 -15.94 -10.64
CA TYR A 42 -9.81 -15.12 -9.57
C TYR A 42 -8.51 -15.66 -8.97
N GLY A 43 -7.90 -16.70 -9.56
CA GLY A 43 -6.60 -17.23 -9.13
C GLY A 43 -6.62 -17.67 -7.67
N ILE A 44 -7.70 -18.34 -7.26
CA ILE A 44 -7.78 -18.96 -5.95
C ILE A 44 -6.97 -20.26 -6.07
N ASP A 45 -5.64 -20.16 -5.99
CA ASP A 45 -4.78 -21.33 -5.83
C ASP A 45 -5.35 -22.21 -4.70
N GLU A 46 -5.33 -23.54 -4.85
CA GLU A 46 -5.84 -24.51 -3.86
C GLU A 46 -5.33 -24.24 -2.42
N ASP A 47 -4.21 -23.52 -2.28
CA ASP A 47 -3.62 -23.04 -1.02
C ASP A 47 -4.42 -21.94 -0.29
N VAL A 48 -5.42 -21.33 -0.94
CA VAL A 48 -6.23 -20.22 -0.44
C VAL A 48 -7.40 -20.70 0.43
N ILE A 49 -7.96 -21.87 0.15
CA ILE A 49 -9.12 -22.41 0.87
C ILE A 49 -8.79 -22.65 2.35
N ASP A 50 -7.51 -22.86 2.67
CA ASP A 50 -7.00 -23.10 4.02
C ASP A 50 -6.44 -21.84 4.71
N GLN A 51 -6.67 -20.63 4.17
CA GLN A 51 -6.27 -19.41 4.87
C GLN A 51 -7.24 -19.08 6.03
N PRO A 52 -6.71 -18.83 7.24
CA PRO A 52 -7.53 -18.53 8.41
C PRO A 52 -8.29 -17.23 8.20
N THR A 53 -9.48 -17.12 8.81
CA THR A 53 -10.27 -15.88 8.84
C THR A 53 -9.42 -14.72 9.37
N THR A 54 -9.50 -13.57 8.71
CA THR A 54 -8.81 -12.35 9.14
C THR A 54 -9.13 -12.06 10.60
N SER A 55 -8.10 -12.03 11.46
CA SER A 55 -8.31 -11.69 12.86
C SER A 55 -8.34 -10.18 13.06
N ARG A 56 -9.03 -9.72 14.12
CA ARG A 56 -9.02 -8.30 14.51
C ARG A 56 -7.60 -7.77 14.76
N LYS A 57 -6.66 -8.62 15.17
CA LYS A 57 -5.26 -8.23 15.40
C LYS A 57 -4.51 -7.98 14.09
N GLU A 58 -4.82 -8.74 13.04
CA GLU A 58 -4.23 -8.56 11.71
C GLU A 58 -4.74 -7.26 11.09
N LEU A 59 -6.03 -6.98 11.23
CA LEU A 59 -6.65 -5.73 10.79
C LEU A 59 -6.05 -4.51 11.51
N TRP A 60 -5.90 -4.57 12.83
CA TRP A 60 -5.23 -3.51 13.58
C TRP A 60 -3.74 -3.37 13.25
N SER A 61 -3.05 -4.47 12.99
CA SER A 61 -1.64 -4.43 12.55
C SER A 61 -1.51 -3.78 11.17
N TYR A 62 -2.45 -4.05 10.27
CA TYR A 62 -2.53 -3.42 8.96
C TYR A 62 -2.76 -1.90 9.08
N TYR A 63 -3.73 -1.47 9.89
CA TYR A 63 -3.97 -0.06 10.14
C TYR A 63 -2.79 0.65 10.83
N LEU A 64 -2.17 -0.01 11.82
CA LEU A 64 -1.04 0.55 12.55
C LEU A 64 0.21 0.67 11.67
N TYR A 65 0.46 -0.33 10.81
CA TYR A 65 1.55 -0.29 9.84
C TYR A 65 1.44 0.94 8.95
N TYR A 66 0.24 1.30 8.50
CA TYR A 66 0.02 2.48 7.65
C TYR A 66 0.12 3.82 8.40
N ASN A 67 -0.08 3.82 9.72
CA ASN A 67 0.26 4.99 10.54
C ASN A 67 1.78 5.20 10.61
N GLY A 68 2.54 4.13 10.83
CA GLY A 68 4.00 4.16 10.91
C GLY A 68 4.64 4.42 9.54
N ASP A 69 4.11 3.83 8.48
CA ASP A 69 4.50 4.09 7.09
C ASP A 69 3.78 5.32 6.52
N ASN A 70 3.53 6.34 7.35
CA ASN A 70 3.07 7.62 6.85
C ASN A 70 4.23 8.33 6.11
N GLY A 71 3.97 8.86 4.92
CA GLY A 71 4.98 9.48 4.05
C GLY A 71 5.69 10.72 4.60
N VAL A 72 5.46 11.09 5.86
CA VAL A 72 6.08 12.27 6.51
C VAL A 72 7.60 12.15 6.54
N GLY A 73 8.14 11.01 7.00
CA GLY A 73 9.59 10.79 7.07
C GLY A 73 10.28 10.69 5.70
N PRO A 74 9.95 9.66 4.89
CA PRO A 74 10.63 9.42 3.61
C PRO A 74 10.22 10.39 2.49
N GLY A 75 8.98 10.88 2.51
CA GLY A 75 8.47 11.80 1.50
C GLY A 75 8.79 13.24 1.85
N SER A 76 8.09 13.80 2.84
CA SER A 76 8.15 15.24 3.13
C SER A 76 9.46 15.66 3.78
N TYR A 77 9.92 14.92 4.79
CA TYR A 77 11.05 15.33 5.62
C TYR A 77 12.39 15.04 4.95
N SER A 78 12.56 13.86 4.34
CA SER A 78 13.78 13.54 3.56
C SER A 78 13.96 14.49 2.37
N GLN A 79 12.86 14.91 1.71
CA GLN A 79 12.91 15.92 0.66
C GLN A 79 13.30 17.30 1.22
N ALA A 80 12.75 17.70 2.36
CA ALA A 80 13.12 18.96 3.02
C ALA A 80 14.60 18.97 3.46
N LEU A 81 15.10 17.88 4.03
CA LEU A 81 16.51 17.72 4.41
C LEU A 81 17.44 17.74 3.20
N PHE A 82 17.06 17.06 2.12
CA PHE A 82 17.82 17.10 0.88
C PHE A 82 17.89 18.52 0.30
N GLN A 83 16.77 19.25 0.30
CA GLN A 83 16.75 20.65 -0.11
C GLN A 83 17.62 21.53 0.81
N SER A 84 17.51 21.36 2.13
CA SER A 84 18.32 22.08 3.11
C SER A 84 19.83 21.85 2.89
N ALA A 85 20.24 20.60 2.65
CA ALA A 85 21.62 20.25 2.33
C ALA A 85 22.10 20.91 1.02
N LEU A 86 21.25 20.94 -0.01
CA LEU A 86 21.57 21.62 -1.28
C LEU A 86 21.70 23.14 -1.12
N TYR A 87 20.81 23.77 -0.34
CA TYR A 87 20.88 25.20 -0.06
C TYR A 87 22.14 25.55 0.75
N SER A 88 22.52 24.68 1.70
CA SER A 88 23.73 24.83 2.50
C SER A 88 25.01 24.67 1.67
N ALA A 89 24.97 23.83 0.63
CA ALA A 89 26.07 23.63 -0.32
C ALA A 89 26.10 24.64 -1.46
N GLY A 90 25.00 25.39 -1.63
CA GLY A 90 24.81 26.31 -2.72
C GLY A 90 25.51 27.64 -2.48
N PHE A 91 25.87 28.30 -3.58
CA PHE A 91 26.42 29.65 -3.58
C PHE A 91 25.77 30.49 -4.68
N ASN A 92 25.86 31.80 -4.54
CA ASN A 92 25.44 32.74 -5.57
C ASN A 92 26.46 32.74 -6.72
N PRO A 93 26.05 32.51 -7.99
CA PRO A 93 26.97 32.50 -9.12
C PRO A 93 27.67 33.85 -9.36
N ASP A 94 27.07 34.97 -8.94
CA ASP A 94 27.60 36.31 -9.19
C ASP A 94 28.70 36.70 -8.19
N ASP A 95 28.46 36.44 -6.89
CA ASP A 95 29.31 36.95 -5.80
C ASP A 95 29.99 35.83 -4.98
N GLY A 96 29.67 34.55 -5.23
CA GLY A 96 30.17 33.42 -4.45
C GLY A 96 29.68 33.37 -2.99
N THR A 97 28.74 34.25 -2.62
CA THR A 97 28.17 34.33 -1.27
C THR A 97 27.20 33.16 -1.01
N PRO A 98 26.96 32.78 0.27
CA PRO A 98 25.96 31.78 0.62
C PRO A 98 24.58 32.15 0.07
N CYS A 99 23.78 31.14 -0.26
CA CYS A 99 22.46 31.37 -0.83
C CYS A 99 21.54 32.15 0.12
N SER A 100 20.92 33.21 -0.41
CA SER A 100 19.86 33.97 0.25
C SER A 100 18.51 33.73 -0.43
N ALA A 101 17.41 34.00 0.29
CA ALA A 101 16.04 33.81 -0.21
C ALA A 101 15.72 34.62 -1.48
N THR A 102 16.53 35.63 -1.81
CA THR A 102 16.33 36.56 -2.93
C THR A 102 17.33 36.42 -4.08
N SER A 103 18.35 35.56 -3.95
CA SER A 103 19.42 35.41 -4.95
C SER A 103 19.36 34.06 -5.67
N ALA A 104 19.92 33.99 -6.88
CA ALA A 104 20.10 32.71 -7.57
C ALA A 104 21.03 31.82 -6.73
N CYS A 105 20.66 30.56 -6.55
CA CYS A 105 21.41 29.58 -5.76
C CYS A 105 21.83 28.41 -6.65
N VAL A 106 23.13 28.22 -6.82
CA VAL A 106 23.70 27.15 -7.64
C VAL A 106 24.61 26.25 -6.81
N VAL A 107 24.67 24.97 -7.17
CA VAL A 107 25.59 23.99 -6.61
C VAL A 107 26.54 23.50 -7.70
N SER A 108 27.75 23.11 -7.29
CA SER A 108 28.71 22.47 -8.19
C SER A 108 28.18 21.11 -8.64
N TRP A 109 28.02 20.92 -9.95
CA TRP A 109 27.44 19.70 -10.52
C TRP A 109 28.23 19.28 -11.77
N ALA A 110 28.82 18.08 -11.74
CA ALA A 110 29.49 17.42 -12.86
C ALA A 110 30.48 18.32 -13.64
N GLY A 111 31.30 19.11 -12.92
CA GLY A 111 32.30 20.01 -13.50
C GLY A 111 31.78 21.39 -13.91
N GLY A 112 30.49 21.68 -13.69
CA GLY A 112 29.89 23.01 -13.87
C GLY A 112 29.05 23.43 -12.65
N THR A 113 28.15 24.38 -12.85
CA THR A 113 27.17 24.81 -11.84
C THR A 113 25.75 24.51 -12.31
N LYS A 114 24.87 24.12 -11.39
CA LYS A 114 23.43 23.94 -11.65
C LYS A 114 22.59 24.59 -10.55
N ALA A 115 21.43 25.12 -10.93
CA ALA A 115 20.46 25.62 -9.96
C ALA A 115 19.98 24.50 -9.03
N VAL A 116 19.85 24.81 -7.73
CA VAL A 116 19.36 23.87 -6.70
C VAL A 116 18.02 23.26 -7.10
N SER A 117 17.09 24.07 -7.60
CA SER A 117 15.77 23.61 -8.08
C SER A 117 15.87 22.58 -9.21
N SER A 118 16.85 22.73 -10.10
CA SER A 118 17.09 21.77 -11.19
C SER A 118 17.64 20.45 -10.66
N VAL A 119 18.49 20.48 -9.63
CA VAL A 119 19.02 19.27 -9.00
C VAL A 119 17.91 18.49 -8.29
N VAL A 120 17.05 19.19 -7.56
CA VAL A 120 15.86 18.59 -6.92
C VAL A 120 14.95 17.94 -7.96
N LEU A 121 14.72 18.61 -9.09
CA LEU A 121 13.89 18.07 -10.16
C LEU A 121 14.50 16.81 -10.79
N VAL A 122 15.82 16.78 -11.00
CA VAL A 122 16.52 15.59 -11.49
C VAL A 122 16.41 14.44 -10.49
N ALA A 123 16.58 14.71 -9.19
CA ALA A 123 16.43 13.68 -8.15
C ALA A 123 15.00 13.09 -8.15
N ASN A 124 13.97 13.93 -8.23
CA ASN A 124 12.57 13.46 -8.33
C ASN A 124 12.33 12.63 -9.59
N GLY A 125 12.83 13.09 -10.75
CA GLY A 125 12.73 12.35 -12.00
C GLY A 125 13.43 10.98 -11.94
N LEU A 126 14.61 10.94 -11.34
CA LEU A 126 15.37 9.71 -11.14
C LEU A 126 14.61 8.72 -10.24
N THR A 127 14.04 9.21 -9.15
CA THR A 127 13.20 8.43 -8.25
C THR A 127 12.02 7.80 -8.99
N PHE A 128 11.28 8.57 -9.79
CA PHE A 128 10.17 8.02 -10.59
C PHE A 128 10.64 6.99 -11.62
N ALA A 129 11.77 7.22 -12.28
CA ALA A 129 12.32 6.28 -13.25
C ALA A 129 12.70 4.94 -12.59
N ILE A 130 13.37 4.99 -11.43
CA ILE A 130 13.75 3.81 -10.67
C ILE A 130 12.51 3.08 -10.14
N MET A 131 11.53 3.80 -9.58
CA MET A 131 10.26 3.21 -9.15
C MET A 131 9.57 2.49 -10.29
N THR A 132 9.45 3.14 -11.45
CA THR A 132 8.83 2.55 -12.64
C THR A 132 9.53 1.26 -13.03
N PHE A 133 10.86 1.28 -13.08
CA PHE A 133 11.65 0.09 -13.39
C PHE A 133 11.41 -1.02 -12.36
N LEU A 134 11.48 -0.71 -11.06
CA LEU A 134 11.27 -1.67 -10.00
C LEU A 134 9.86 -2.25 -10.01
N PHE A 135 8.82 -1.45 -10.24
CA PHE A 135 7.44 -1.94 -10.25
C PHE A 135 7.13 -2.79 -11.48
N VAL A 136 7.73 -2.48 -12.64
CA VAL A 136 7.60 -3.34 -13.82
C VAL A 136 8.26 -4.71 -13.59
N TRP A 137 9.42 -4.73 -12.94
CA TRP A 137 10.18 -5.96 -12.70
C TRP A 137 9.69 -6.79 -11.50
N LEU A 138 9.34 -6.13 -10.40
CA LEU A 138 8.91 -6.76 -9.16
C LEU A 138 7.38 -6.97 -9.12
N GLY A 139 6.62 -6.37 -10.03
CA GLY A 139 5.17 -6.55 -10.11
C GLY A 139 4.77 -8.02 -10.27
N SER A 140 5.47 -8.78 -11.13
CA SER A 140 5.22 -10.21 -11.28
C SER A 140 5.75 -11.05 -10.12
N ALA A 141 6.74 -10.55 -9.38
CA ALA A 141 7.24 -11.21 -8.16
C ALA A 141 6.32 -10.98 -6.95
N ALA A 142 5.51 -9.92 -6.97
CA ALA A 142 4.53 -9.58 -5.95
C ALA A 142 3.43 -10.64 -5.78
N ASP A 143 3.08 -11.29 -6.89
CA ASP A 143 2.00 -12.29 -6.92
C ASP A 143 2.38 -13.58 -6.17
N TYR A 144 3.66 -13.80 -5.86
CA TYR A 144 4.11 -14.94 -5.06
C TYR A 144 3.91 -14.67 -3.56
N GLY A 145 2.82 -15.21 -3.00
CA GLY A 145 2.33 -14.91 -1.65
C GLY A 145 3.35 -15.06 -0.50
N HIS A 146 4.29 -16.02 -0.55
CA HIS A 146 5.32 -16.16 0.50
C HIS A 146 6.43 -15.10 0.37
N PHE A 147 6.72 -14.62 -0.84
CA PHE A 147 7.74 -13.61 -1.10
C PHE A 147 7.29 -12.22 -0.65
N GLY A 148 6.00 -11.88 -0.84
CA GLY A 148 5.45 -10.57 -0.50
C GLY A 148 5.66 -10.14 0.97
N ARG A 149 5.53 -11.07 1.93
CA ARG A 149 5.74 -10.76 3.36
C ARG A 149 7.19 -10.40 3.68
N TRP A 150 8.14 -11.17 3.14
CA TRP A 150 9.57 -10.92 3.34
C TRP A 150 10.04 -9.66 2.62
N LEU A 151 9.45 -9.39 1.45
CA LEU A 151 9.74 -8.21 0.67
C LEU A 151 9.29 -6.92 1.37
N LEU A 152 8.05 -6.88 1.89
CA LEU A 152 7.56 -5.75 2.68
C LEU A 152 8.49 -5.46 3.85
N PHE A 153 8.83 -6.48 4.64
CA PHE A 153 9.74 -6.33 5.78
C PHE A 153 11.13 -5.81 5.37
N ALA A 154 11.70 -6.37 4.31
CA ALA A 154 13.00 -5.93 3.80
C ALA A 154 12.95 -4.46 3.31
N LEU A 155 11.90 -4.08 2.59
CA LEU A 155 11.71 -2.70 2.11
C LEU A 155 11.53 -1.71 3.26
N THR A 156 10.76 -2.06 4.30
CA THR A 156 10.61 -1.22 5.49
C THR A 156 11.97 -1.04 6.20
N LEU A 157 12.73 -2.11 6.36
CA LEU A 157 14.06 -2.06 6.98
C LEU A 157 15.03 -1.19 6.18
N ILE A 158 15.04 -1.34 4.84
CA ILE A 158 15.83 -0.49 3.95
C ILE A 158 15.39 0.97 4.11
N CYS A 159 14.09 1.25 4.09
CA CYS A 159 13.58 2.60 4.26
C CYS A 159 14.07 3.22 5.59
N TRP A 160 14.01 2.47 6.69
CA TRP A 160 14.52 2.91 8.00
C TRP A 160 16.03 3.16 7.99
N VAL A 161 16.84 2.23 7.47
CA VAL A 161 18.31 2.36 7.44
C VAL A 161 18.72 3.60 6.67
N PHE A 162 18.10 3.85 5.51
CA PHE A 162 18.43 5.01 4.68
C PHE A 162 17.91 6.33 5.26
N GLN A 163 16.75 6.30 5.94
CA GLN A 163 16.26 7.46 6.69
C GLN A 163 17.20 7.83 7.84
N TYR A 164 17.60 6.87 8.68
CA TYR A 164 18.60 7.13 9.73
C TYR A 164 19.97 7.51 9.15
N GLY A 165 20.25 7.07 7.92
CA GLY A 165 21.42 7.50 7.15
C GLY A 165 21.52 9.02 6.96
N PHE A 166 20.40 9.75 6.94
CA PHE A 166 20.43 11.22 6.87
C PHE A 166 21.11 11.86 8.09
N MET A 167 21.15 11.19 9.25
CA MET A 167 21.89 11.68 10.43
C MET A 167 23.41 11.71 10.23
N ALA A 168 23.92 10.99 9.23
CA ALA A 168 25.34 11.00 8.89
C ALA A 168 25.74 12.25 8.10
N ILE A 169 24.77 13.00 7.56
CA ILE A 169 25.01 14.20 6.79
C ILE A 169 25.24 15.36 7.75
N ARG A 170 26.47 15.84 7.80
CA ARG A 170 26.85 16.95 8.71
C ARG A 170 27.51 18.12 7.99
N THR A 171 27.94 17.91 6.75
CA THR A 171 28.71 18.90 6.02
C THR A 171 28.10 19.15 4.63
N PRO A 172 28.15 20.38 4.10
CA PRO A 172 27.49 20.73 2.83
C PRO A 172 28.05 20.00 1.60
N ASP A 173 29.31 19.60 1.62
CA ASP A 173 29.96 18.81 0.57
C ASP A 173 29.36 17.41 0.38
N GLN A 174 28.58 16.93 1.36
CA GLN A 174 27.91 15.62 1.32
C GLN A 174 26.55 15.66 0.61
N TRP A 175 26.19 16.75 -0.06
CA TRP A 175 24.93 16.86 -0.81
C TRP A 175 24.70 15.75 -1.86
N PRO A 176 25.72 15.16 -2.55
CA PRO A 176 25.49 14.03 -3.46
C PRO A 176 25.07 12.76 -2.69
N THR A 177 25.62 12.55 -1.50
CA THR A 177 25.21 11.47 -0.60
C THR A 177 23.78 11.70 -0.11
N ALA A 178 23.41 12.95 0.22
CA ALA A 178 22.03 13.33 0.55
C ALA A 178 21.05 12.98 -0.58
N MET A 179 21.43 13.25 -1.83
CA MET A 179 20.64 12.89 -3.01
C MET A 179 20.45 11.37 -3.13
N ALA A 180 21.52 10.60 -2.95
CA ALA A 180 21.45 9.14 -3.04
C ALA A 180 20.55 8.56 -1.93
N LEU A 181 20.70 9.03 -0.70
CA LEU A 181 19.86 8.62 0.43
C LEU A 181 18.39 8.96 0.16
N TYR A 182 18.10 10.16 -0.34
CA TYR A 182 16.75 10.60 -0.71
C TYR A 182 16.12 9.67 -1.77
N VAL A 183 16.85 9.40 -2.85
CA VAL A 183 16.34 8.56 -3.94
C VAL A 183 16.03 7.16 -3.42
N VAL A 184 16.94 6.54 -2.66
CA VAL A 184 16.73 5.18 -2.15
C VAL A 184 15.60 5.12 -1.13
N SER A 185 15.55 6.06 -0.17
CA SER A 185 14.49 6.08 0.85
C SER A 185 13.11 6.30 0.23
N TYR A 186 13.02 7.18 -0.77
CA TYR A 186 11.76 7.48 -1.45
C TYR A 186 11.32 6.30 -2.33
N VAL A 187 12.24 5.67 -3.06
CA VAL A 187 11.98 4.44 -3.83
C VAL A 187 11.49 3.30 -2.93
N ALA A 188 12.19 3.04 -1.82
CA ALA A 188 11.81 2.02 -0.87
C ALA A 188 10.41 2.28 -0.28
N TYR A 189 10.10 3.53 0.05
CA TYR A 189 8.78 3.95 0.53
C TYR A 189 7.67 3.78 -0.52
N GLY A 190 7.90 4.17 -1.78
CA GLY A 190 6.90 3.93 -2.82
C GLY A 190 6.63 2.43 -3.00
N ALA A 191 7.67 1.60 -2.88
CA ALA A 191 7.52 0.16 -2.94
C ALA A 191 6.70 -0.38 -1.76
N THR A 192 6.97 0.03 -0.52
CA THR A 192 6.17 -0.39 0.64
C THR A 192 4.69 -0.05 0.45
N LEU A 193 4.37 1.14 -0.08
CA LEU A 193 2.99 1.54 -0.37
C LEU A 193 2.29 0.64 -1.40
N VAL A 194 2.97 0.28 -2.50
CA VAL A 194 2.38 -0.57 -3.55
C VAL A 194 2.10 -1.97 -3.00
N PHE A 195 3.06 -2.57 -2.30
CA PHE A 195 2.88 -3.89 -1.71
C PHE A 195 1.86 -3.88 -0.57
N TYR A 196 1.82 -2.82 0.23
CA TYR A 196 0.78 -2.61 1.23
C TYR A 196 -0.61 -2.55 0.58
N ALA A 197 -0.75 -1.78 -0.51
CA ALA A 197 -1.98 -1.71 -1.27
C ALA A 197 -2.36 -3.05 -1.93
N ALA A 198 -1.42 -3.94 -2.22
CA ALA A 198 -1.73 -5.28 -2.72
C ALA A 198 -2.32 -6.20 -1.63
N VAL A 199 -2.11 -5.91 -0.34
CA VAL A 199 -2.58 -6.75 0.78
C VAL A 199 -4.03 -6.46 1.15
N PHE A 200 -4.52 -5.22 1.00
CA PHE A 200 -5.89 -4.86 1.40
C PHE A 200 -7.01 -5.65 0.70
N PRO A 201 -6.97 -5.91 -0.63
CA PRO A 201 -8.02 -6.64 -1.30
C PRO A 201 -8.06 -8.09 -0.80
N ARG A 202 -6.88 -8.65 -0.52
CA ARG A 202 -6.74 -9.97 0.09
C ARG A 202 -7.39 -9.97 1.48
N LEU A 203 -7.10 -8.98 2.32
CA LEU A 203 -7.64 -8.89 3.68
C LEU A 203 -9.17 -8.78 3.71
N ALA A 204 -9.75 -7.98 2.81
CA ALA A 204 -11.20 -7.80 2.68
C ALA A 204 -11.92 -9.12 2.34
N ARG A 205 -11.32 -9.97 1.49
CA ARG A 205 -11.87 -11.26 1.07
C ARG A 205 -11.95 -12.32 2.18
N TYR A 206 -11.12 -12.21 3.22
CA TYR A 206 -11.10 -13.15 4.35
C TYR A 206 -11.77 -12.59 5.61
N MET A 207 -12.43 -11.44 5.51
CA MET A 207 -13.32 -10.97 6.57
C MET A 207 -14.40 -12.03 6.82
N PRO A 208 -14.75 -12.31 8.10
CA PRO A 208 -15.65 -13.40 8.46
C PRO A 208 -17.02 -13.29 7.77
N TYR A 209 -17.54 -12.06 7.60
CA TYR A 209 -18.80 -11.80 6.90
C TYR A 209 -18.74 -12.04 5.38
N VAL A 210 -17.64 -11.64 4.73
CA VAL A 210 -17.43 -11.86 3.29
C VAL A 210 -17.17 -13.34 3.00
N ARG A 211 -16.46 -14.02 3.90
CA ARG A 211 -16.22 -15.45 3.84
C ARG A 211 -17.52 -16.25 3.99
N SER A 212 -18.35 -15.94 4.98
CA SER A 212 -19.64 -16.61 5.14
C SER A 212 -20.58 -16.36 3.96
N ALA A 213 -20.61 -15.14 3.42
CA ALA A 213 -21.36 -14.84 2.21
C ALA A 213 -20.90 -15.69 1.00
N ARG A 214 -19.59 -15.93 0.86
CA ARG A 214 -19.03 -16.77 -0.21
C ARG A 214 -19.27 -18.27 0.01
N GLU A 215 -18.99 -18.77 1.21
CA GLU A 215 -18.94 -20.21 1.50
C GLU A 215 -20.31 -20.78 1.85
N GLU A 216 -21.19 -20.00 2.48
CA GLU A 216 -22.53 -20.44 2.88
C GLU A 216 -23.58 -19.90 1.91
N ASP A 217 -23.68 -18.56 1.79
CA ASP A 217 -24.83 -17.96 1.12
C ASP A 217 -24.78 -18.09 -0.41
N LEU A 218 -23.59 -17.99 -1.03
CA LEU A 218 -23.41 -18.15 -2.47
C LEU A 218 -23.49 -19.64 -2.88
N GLN A 219 -22.92 -20.54 -2.07
CA GLN A 219 -22.99 -21.99 -2.34
C GLN A 219 -24.40 -22.56 -2.15
N ASP A 220 -25.13 -22.07 -1.15
CA ASP A 220 -26.54 -22.42 -0.93
C ASP A 220 -27.48 -21.73 -1.93
N GLY A 221 -26.97 -20.80 -2.75
CA GLY A 221 -27.74 -20.02 -3.71
C GLY A 221 -28.74 -19.04 -3.07
N LYS A 222 -28.47 -18.61 -1.83
CA LYS A 222 -29.26 -17.61 -1.09
C LYS A 222 -29.00 -16.19 -1.59
N ILE A 223 -27.78 -15.93 -2.07
CA ILE A 223 -27.38 -14.66 -2.68
C ILE A 223 -26.96 -14.87 -4.14
N THR A 224 -27.14 -13.83 -4.94
CA THR A 224 -26.67 -13.78 -6.32
C THR A 224 -25.20 -13.35 -6.39
N GLN A 225 -24.56 -13.59 -7.54
CA GLN A 225 -23.18 -13.19 -7.79
C GLN A 225 -22.98 -11.66 -7.69
N GLU A 226 -23.95 -10.89 -8.17
CA GLU A 226 -23.92 -9.42 -8.13
C GLU A 226 -23.98 -8.90 -6.69
N GLU A 227 -24.81 -9.51 -5.83
CA GLU A 227 -24.89 -9.17 -4.41
C GLU A 227 -23.59 -9.51 -3.66
N TYR A 228 -22.92 -10.62 -4.01
CA TYR A 228 -21.61 -10.94 -3.46
C TYR A 228 -20.53 -9.92 -3.86
N GLU A 229 -20.51 -9.51 -5.12
CA GLU A 229 -19.58 -8.48 -5.61
C GLU A 229 -19.81 -7.12 -4.94
N GLU A 230 -21.08 -6.75 -4.71
CA GLU A 230 -21.42 -5.54 -3.95
C GLU A 230 -20.88 -5.62 -2.51
N ILE A 231 -21.14 -6.72 -1.80
CA ILE A 231 -20.65 -6.94 -0.43
C ILE A 231 -19.12 -6.85 -0.36
N GLU A 232 -18.41 -7.51 -1.28
CA GLU A 232 -16.94 -7.49 -1.31
C GLU A 232 -16.42 -6.07 -1.61
N SER A 233 -17.07 -5.34 -2.53
CA SER A 233 -16.69 -3.97 -2.87
C SER A 233 -16.88 -2.99 -1.71
N LEU A 234 -17.97 -3.13 -0.95
CA LEU A 234 -18.28 -2.30 0.21
C LEU A 234 -17.26 -2.51 1.33
N GLU A 235 -16.87 -3.77 1.58
CA GLU A 235 -15.85 -4.08 2.59
C GLU A 235 -14.46 -3.59 2.19
N ARG A 236 -14.08 -3.75 0.92
CA ARG A 236 -12.83 -3.17 0.39
C ARG A 236 -12.81 -1.65 0.57
N ASN A 237 -13.92 -0.97 0.27
CA ASN A 237 -14.04 0.48 0.44
C ASN A 237 -13.97 0.89 1.93
N HIS A 238 -14.67 0.17 2.80
CA HIS A 238 -14.67 0.43 4.24
C HIS A 238 -13.26 0.32 4.86
N ILE A 239 -12.54 -0.77 4.58
CA ILE A 239 -11.17 -0.98 5.07
C ILE A 239 -10.22 0.10 4.51
N SER A 240 -10.35 0.43 3.23
CA SER A 240 -9.54 1.47 2.58
C SER A 240 -9.77 2.85 3.22
N ASN A 241 -11.03 3.20 3.49
CA ASN A 241 -11.39 4.50 4.05
C ASN A 241 -10.92 4.63 5.51
N ILE A 242 -11.07 3.57 6.33
CA ILE A 242 -10.55 3.54 7.70
C ILE A 242 -9.02 3.64 7.70
N SER A 243 -8.35 2.87 6.85
CA SER A 243 -6.89 2.93 6.70
C SER A 243 -6.43 4.35 6.37
N THR A 244 -7.08 5.00 5.41
CA THR A 244 -6.76 6.37 5.00
C THR A 244 -6.99 7.38 6.12
N ALA A 245 -8.11 7.27 6.85
CA ALA A 245 -8.37 8.12 8.00
C ALA A 245 -7.28 7.98 9.07
N HIS A 246 -6.91 6.74 9.41
CA HIS A 246 -5.84 6.44 10.36
C HIS A 246 -4.50 7.04 9.92
N SER A 247 -4.10 6.89 8.66
CA SER A 247 -2.86 7.51 8.15
C SER A 247 -2.88 9.03 8.25
N ASN A 248 -4.00 9.69 7.95
CA ASN A 248 -4.12 11.14 8.11
C ASN A 248 -3.94 11.59 9.58
N TRP A 249 -4.44 10.80 10.54
CA TRP A 249 -4.20 11.05 11.96
C TRP A 249 -2.72 10.89 12.34
N GLY A 250 -2.07 9.81 11.90
CA GLY A 250 -0.63 9.61 12.09
C GLY A 250 0.21 10.71 11.44
N TYR A 251 -0.16 11.14 10.24
CA TYR A 251 0.44 12.25 9.50
C TYR A 251 0.35 13.57 10.29
N LEU A 252 -0.84 13.90 10.80
CA LEU A 252 -1.04 15.11 11.61
C LEU A 252 -0.21 15.08 12.90
N LEU A 253 -0.20 13.95 13.61
CA LEU A 253 0.56 13.80 14.85
C LEU A 253 2.07 13.93 14.60
N THR A 254 2.57 13.29 13.54
CA THR A 254 4.00 13.32 13.19
C THR A 254 4.44 14.72 12.77
N LEU A 255 3.60 15.46 12.04
CA LEU A 255 3.85 16.86 11.70
C LEU A 255 3.83 17.75 12.94
N ALA A 256 2.88 17.55 13.85
CA ALA A 256 2.80 18.31 15.10
C ALA A 256 4.06 18.10 15.94
N ILE A 257 4.56 16.86 16.04
CA ILE A 257 5.81 16.54 16.73
C ILE A 257 7.00 17.24 16.04
N ASN A 258 7.14 17.11 14.72
CA ASN A 258 8.19 17.81 13.96
C ASN A 258 8.19 19.31 14.23
N LEU A 259 7.03 19.95 14.07
CA LEU A 259 6.89 21.39 14.23
C LEU A 259 7.18 21.83 15.67
N SER A 260 6.76 21.02 16.66
CA SER A 260 7.02 21.27 18.08
C SER A 260 8.50 21.23 18.44
N VAL A 261 9.34 20.55 17.65
CA VAL A 261 10.80 20.48 17.85
C VAL A 261 11.52 21.53 17.02
N LEU A 262 11.11 21.72 15.77
CA LEU A 262 11.73 22.67 14.83
C LEU A 262 11.54 24.12 15.25
N LEU A 263 10.33 24.53 15.66
CA LEU A 263 10.07 25.93 16.02
C LEU A 263 10.86 26.43 17.25
N PRO A 264 10.91 25.71 18.39
CA PRO A 264 11.62 26.22 19.56
C PRO A 264 13.14 26.13 19.44
N LEU A 265 13.68 25.19 18.65
CA LEU A 265 15.12 25.00 18.52
C LEU A 265 15.74 25.54 17.23
N GLN A 266 14.99 26.20 16.33
CA GLN A 266 15.42 26.68 14.99
C GLN A 266 16.86 27.25 14.82
N ASN A 267 17.51 27.71 15.88
CA ASN A 267 18.88 28.24 15.86
C ASN A 267 19.97 27.19 16.18
N ASP A 268 19.62 25.96 16.52
CA ASP A 268 20.55 24.89 16.84
C ASP A 268 20.80 24.00 15.60
N SER A 269 22.08 23.72 15.32
CA SER A 269 22.52 22.89 14.20
C SER A 269 22.07 21.42 14.29
N TYR A 270 21.67 20.94 15.48
CA TYR A 270 21.26 19.55 15.70
C TYR A 270 19.76 19.29 15.56
N VAL A 271 18.96 20.32 15.32
CA VAL A 271 17.49 20.20 15.32
C VAL A 271 16.98 19.30 14.23
N ASP A 272 17.56 19.39 13.04
CA ASP A 272 17.17 18.53 11.93
C ASP A 272 17.44 17.05 12.24
N ASN A 273 18.55 16.75 12.92
CA ASN A 273 18.86 15.39 13.38
C ASN A 273 17.92 14.93 14.50
N LEU A 274 17.58 15.82 15.43
CA LEU A 274 16.68 15.52 16.55
C LEU A 274 15.24 15.31 16.07
N ALA A 275 14.75 16.16 15.17
CA ALA A 275 13.43 16.03 14.55
C ALA A 275 13.37 14.78 13.66
N LEU A 276 14.43 14.46 12.90
CA LEU A 276 14.52 13.19 12.18
C LEU A 276 14.42 11.98 13.12
N CYS A 277 15.20 11.99 14.21
CA CYS A 277 15.22 10.91 15.18
C CYS A 277 13.85 10.70 15.83
N LEU A 278 13.20 11.78 16.28
CA LEU A 278 11.87 11.71 16.92
C LEU A 278 10.79 11.27 15.91
N THR A 279 10.87 11.74 14.68
CA THR A 279 9.92 11.38 13.61
C THR A 279 10.02 9.91 13.23
N ASN A 280 11.24 9.37 13.16
CA ASN A 280 11.47 7.98 12.78
C ASN A 280 11.33 7.01 13.97
N SER A 281 11.50 7.48 15.20
CA SER A 281 11.38 6.66 16.41
C SER A 281 9.95 6.56 16.97
N CYS A 282 9.06 7.50 16.59
CA CYS A 282 7.64 7.45 16.98
C CYS A 282 6.77 6.59 16.04
N LYS A 283 7.38 5.97 15.01
CA LYS A 283 6.73 5.04 14.06
C LYS A 283 6.84 3.60 14.55
#